data_AF-E4N6X0-F1
#
_entry.id   AF-E4N6X0-F1
#
_cell.length_a   1.000
_cell.length_b   1.000
_cell.length_c   1.000
_cell.angle_alpha   90.00
_cell.angle_beta   90.00
_cell.angle_gamma   90.00
#
_symmetry.space_group_name_H-M   'P 1'
#
loop_
_entity.id
_entity.type
_entity.pdbx_description
1 polymer ?
#
loop_
_entity_poly.entity_id
_entity_poly.type
_entity_poly.pdbx_seq_one_letter_code
_entity_poly.pdbx_strand_id
1 'polypeptide(L)'
;MAGGGGRFVDPLWRVEVRLAPVEVELLRCEPVRRLQYVAHAGASALTTLQSYSRLEHSLGVLALAAHFRPEDELLRVAALLHDIGHLPLSHTFEGVGGLDHHALGAGLLSAEPVRPVLERHGIRPEAVAALLDGEPRTPLTGHPGLLSLDHLDSYVRSGRAGGQLDVDPAELLGRLRLAGAAVSTDRETAAVLVALVGAEARLHTSWDNVGPVSVTRRLARRLLDSGGPSARRLVRLTDAEFWAALDACPATRDESRRLRYQPHQLLVATGTADGEGWGFSLRKIYRSAPLVAGRTVEQAAPELAEELERLALLPLEFRVRWAS
;
A
#
# COMPACT_ATOMS: atom_id res chain seq x y z
N MET A 1 -21.29 -1.54 -9.47
CA MET A 1 -20.27 -1.99 -8.50
C MET A 1 -19.84 -0.76 -7.72
N ALA A 2 -20.06 -0.78 -6.40
CA ALA A 2 -20.42 0.36 -5.53
C ALA A 2 -21.61 1.19 -6.08
N GLY A 3 -22.78 1.10 -5.43
CA GLY A 3 -23.75 2.19 -5.50
C GLY A 3 -24.79 2.21 -6.65
N GLY A 4 -25.46 1.10 -6.95
CA GLY A 4 -26.83 1.22 -7.49
C GLY A 4 -27.77 2.04 -6.57
N GLY A 5 -27.40 2.17 -5.29
CA GLY A 5 -28.05 3.03 -4.30
C GLY A 5 -27.09 3.83 -3.40
N GLY A 6 -25.88 4.16 -3.86
CA GLY A 6 -24.92 4.97 -3.07
C GLY A 6 -24.42 4.32 -1.78
N ARG A 7 -24.33 2.99 -1.72
CA ARG A 7 -23.82 2.23 -0.57
C ARG A 7 -22.90 1.09 -1.01
N PHE A 8 -22.00 0.67 -0.13
CA PHE A 8 -21.25 -0.58 -0.20
C PHE A 8 -20.99 -1.14 1.20
N VAL A 9 -20.65 -2.42 1.29
CA VAL A 9 -20.17 -3.05 2.53
C VAL A 9 -18.72 -3.47 2.27
N ASP A 10 -17.78 -2.99 3.09
CA ASP A 10 -16.40 -3.49 3.00
C ASP A 10 -16.36 -4.93 3.51
N PRO A 11 -15.83 -5.89 2.72
CA PRO A 11 -15.88 -7.31 3.08
C PRO A 11 -14.91 -7.70 4.19
N LEU A 12 -13.86 -6.90 4.45
CA LEU A 12 -12.90 -7.14 5.50
C LEU A 12 -13.48 -6.70 6.85
N TRP A 13 -13.84 -5.41 6.95
CA TRP A 13 -14.31 -4.76 8.16
C TRP A 13 -15.80 -4.98 8.46
N ARG A 14 -16.58 -5.43 7.46
CA ARG A 14 -18.05 -5.55 7.51
C ARG A 14 -18.77 -4.24 7.89
N VAL A 15 -18.17 -3.11 7.51
CA VAL A 15 -18.76 -1.78 7.69
C VAL A 15 -19.61 -1.45 6.47
N GLU A 16 -20.89 -1.16 6.69
CA GLU A 16 -21.73 -0.55 5.66
C GLU A 16 -21.40 0.94 5.56
N VAL A 17 -21.00 1.37 4.36
CA VAL A 17 -20.69 2.76 4.05
C VAL A 17 -21.77 3.31 3.13
N ARG A 18 -22.45 4.35 3.57
CA ARG A 18 -23.21 5.25 2.69
C ARG A 18 -22.25 6.26 2.09
N LEU A 19 -22.20 6.30 0.77
CA LEU A 19 -21.32 7.18 0.02
C LEU A 19 -21.93 8.58 -0.09
N ALA A 20 -21.11 9.60 0.16
CA ALA A 20 -21.43 10.98 -0.16
C ALA A 20 -21.44 11.17 -1.69
N PRO A 21 -22.17 12.17 -2.23
CA PRO A 21 -22.19 12.46 -3.66
C PRO A 21 -20.80 12.60 -4.29
N VAL A 22 -19.89 13.29 -3.60
CA VAL A 22 -18.50 13.46 -4.04
C VAL A 22 -17.76 12.13 -4.17
N GLU A 23 -17.93 11.21 -3.20
CA GLU A 23 -17.29 9.89 -3.22
C GLU A 23 -17.82 9.02 -4.37
N VAL A 24 -19.12 9.10 -4.66
CA VAL A 24 -19.73 8.40 -5.81
C VAL A 24 -19.15 8.90 -7.13
N GLU A 25 -18.99 10.22 -7.29
CA GLU A 25 -18.40 10.79 -8.50
C GLU A 25 -16.90 10.49 -8.61
N LEU A 26 -16.14 10.58 -7.52
CA LEU A 26 -14.72 10.22 -7.48
C LEU A 26 -14.50 8.73 -7.82
N LEU A 27 -15.36 7.84 -7.34
CA LEU A 27 -15.32 6.42 -7.71
C LEU A 27 -15.55 6.17 -9.21
N ARG A 28 -16.05 7.15 -9.97
CA ARG A 28 -16.20 7.07 -11.43
C ARG A 28 -15.03 7.69 -12.17
N CYS A 29 -14.15 8.41 -11.49
CA CYS A 29 -12.94 8.98 -12.07
C CYS A 29 -11.97 7.87 -12.47
N GLU A 30 -11.37 8.00 -13.66
CA GLU A 30 -10.41 7.03 -14.19
C GLU A 30 -9.25 6.75 -13.21
N PRO A 31 -8.59 7.75 -12.59
CA PRO A 31 -7.49 7.48 -11.66
C PRO A 31 -7.88 6.60 -10.46
N VAL A 32 -9.11 6.75 -9.95
CA VAL A 32 -9.61 5.91 -8.83
C VAL A 32 -10.01 4.54 -9.34
N ARG A 33 -10.72 4.45 -10.47
CA ARG A 33 -11.10 3.18 -11.08
C ARG A 33 -9.90 2.33 -11.49
N ARG A 34 -8.82 2.96 -11.93
CA ARG A 34 -7.55 2.31 -12.27
C ARG A 34 -7.01 1.46 -11.13
N LEU A 35 -7.19 1.89 -9.87
CA LEU A 35 -6.69 1.18 -8.69
C LEU A 35 -7.25 -0.25 -8.55
N GLN A 36 -8.38 -0.58 -9.21
CA GLN A 36 -8.91 -1.94 -9.29
C GLN A 36 -7.94 -2.92 -9.96
N TYR A 37 -7.08 -2.40 -10.83
CA TYR A 37 -6.16 -3.15 -11.68
C TYR A 37 -4.70 -2.94 -11.28
N VAL A 38 -4.47 -2.47 -10.06
CA VAL A 38 -3.15 -2.32 -9.44
C VAL A 38 -3.13 -3.15 -8.18
N ALA A 39 -2.29 -4.18 -8.13
CA ALA A 39 -2.15 -5.08 -6.98
C ALA A 39 -1.50 -4.36 -5.80
N HIS A 40 -2.10 -4.42 -4.62
CA HIS A 40 -1.58 -3.78 -3.40
C HIS A 40 -0.20 -4.32 -3.01
N ALA A 41 -0.06 -5.64 -3.00
CA ALA A 41 1.18 -6.35 -2.71
C ALA A 41 2.28 -6.15 -3.79
N GLY A 42 1.97 -5.44 -4.87
CA GLY A 42 2.92 -5.16 -5.94
C GLY A 42 3.42 -6.43 -6.62
N ALA A 43 4.72 -6.50 -6.90
CA ALA A 43 5.31 -7.66 -7.57
C ALA A 43 5.27 -8.95 -6.71
N SER A 44 5.11 -8.84 -5.40
CA SER A 44 4.96 -9.97 -4.48
C SER A 44 3.67 -10.75 -4.73
N ALA A 45 2.67 -10.15 -5.40
CA ALA A 45 1.49 -10.86 -5.86
C ALA A 45 1.79 -11.99 -6.87
N LEU A 46 2.99 -12.04 -7.46
CA LEU A 46 3.41 -13.11 -8.38
C LEU A 46 3.77 -14.42 -7.65
N THR A 47 4.13 -14.33 -6.37
CA THR A 47 4.73 -15.41 -5.57
C THR A 47 3.94 -15.67 -4.29
N THR A 48 2.98 -14.81 -3.97
CA THR A 48 2.12 -14.91 -2.78
C THR A 48 0.64 -15.03 -3.17
N LEU A 49 -0.21 -15.28 -2.18
CA LEU A 49 -1.67 -15.29 -2.35
C LEU A 49 -2.31 -13.90 -2.16
N GLN A 50 -1.51 -12.84 -1.96
CA GLN A 50 -2.00 -11.48 -1.77
C GLN A 50 -2.45 -10.88 -3.10
N SER A 51 -3.73 -11.08 -3.41
CA SER A 51 -4.34 -10.79 -4.73
C SER A 51 -5.27 -9.58 -4.74
N TYR A 52 -5.39 -8.85 -3.63
CA TYR A 52 -6.25 -7.69 -3.52
C TYR A 52 -5.65 -6.44 -4.17
N SER A 53 -6.55 -5.60 -4.68
CA SER A 53 -6.23 -4.36 -5.39
C SER A 53 -6.09 -3.17 -4.46
N ARG A 54 -5.45 -2.10 -4.94
CA ARG A 54 -5.40 -0.81 -4.25
C ARG A 54 -6.77 -0.16 -4.09
N LEU A 55 -7.71 -0.46 -4.97
CA LEU A 55 -9.08 0.01 -4.80
C LEU A 55 -9.75 -0.66 -3.60
N GLU A 56 -9.54 -1.96 -3.39
CA GLU A 56 -10.05 -2.66 -2.20
C GLU A 56 -9.46 -2.09 -0.91
N HIS A 57 -8.16 -1.79 -0.91
CA HIS A 57 -7.50 -1.09 0.20
C HIS A 57 -8.10 0.31 0.42
N SER A 58 -8.18 1.15 -0.63
CA SER A 58 -8.75 2.50 -0.54
C SER A 58 -10.20 2.51 -0.03
N LEU A 59 -11.03 1.55 -0.45
CA LEU A 59 -12.38 1.38 0.05
C LEU A 59 -12.42 0.90 1.51
N GLY A 60 -11.47 0.07 1.92
CA GLY A 60 -11.30 -0.33 3.31
C GLY A 60 -10.91 0.83 4.22
N VAL A 61 -9.96 1.66 3.79
CA VAL A 61 -9.56 2.88 4.51
C VAL A 61 -10.71 3.90 4.54
N LEU A 62 -11.47 4.04 3.45
CA LEU A 62 -12.72 4.82 3.45
C LEU A 62 -13.73 4.27 4.46
N ALA A 63 -13.89 2.96 4.55
CA ALA A 63 -14.80 2.33 5.52
C ALA A 63 -14.36 2.58 6.97
N LEU A 64 -13.05 2.54 7.26
CA LEU A 64 -12.50 2.92 8.55
C LEU A 64 -12.73 4.40 8.86
N ALA A 65 -12.47 5.29 7.89
CA ALA A 65 -12.74 6.73 8.05
C ALA A 65 -14.23 6.99 8.31
N ALA A 66 -15.11 6.33 7.56
CA ALA A 66 -16.57 6.40 7.74
C ALA A 66 -17.01 5.85 9.10
N HIS A 67 -16.35 4.82 9.63
CA HIS A 67 -16.64 4.25 10.93
C HIS A 67 -16.24 5.17 12.09
N PHE A 68 -15.01 5.69 12.06
CA PHE A 68 -14.49 6.49 13.18
C PHE A 68 -14.84 7.98 13.10
N ARG A 69 -15.03 8.51 11.89
CA ARG A 69 -15.28 9.94 11.62
C ARG A 69 -16.34 10.09 10.51
N PRO A 70 -17.59 9.61 10.75
CA PRO A 70 -18.63 9.56 9.72
C PRO A 70 -18.93 10.92 9.07
N GLU A 71 -18.85 12.01 9.85
CA GLU A 71 -19.15 13.38 9.43
C GLU A 71 -17.96 14.14 8.82
N ASP A 72 -16.76 13.55 8.81
CA ASP A 72 -15.55 14.19 8.30
C ASP A 72 -15.38 13.91 6.80
N GLU A 73 -16.12 14.66 5.97
CA GLU A 73 -16.12 14.49 4.52
C GLU A 73 -14.72 14.63 3.89
N LEU A 74 -13.91 15.58 4.38
CA LEU A 74 -12.56 15.79 3.85
C LEU A 74 -11.64 14.61 4.15
N LEU A 75 -11.67 14.05 5.37
CA LEU A 75 -10.91 12.86 5.74
C LEU A 75 -11.32 11.65 4.91
N ARG A 76 -12.62 11.49 4.65
CA ARG A 76 -13.15 10.38 3.84
C ARG A 76 -12.75 10.49 2.38
N VAL A 77 -12.80 11.69 1.80
CA VAL A 77 -12.29 11.95 0.45
C VAL A 77 -10.79 11.69 0.38
N ALA A 78 -10.02 12.14 1.37
CA ALA A 78 -8.59 11.84 1.45
C ALA A 78 -8.33 10.33 1.57
N ALA A 79 -9.10 9.61 2.39
CA ALA A 79 -9.01 8.16 2.51
C ALA A 79 -9.28 7.42 1.20
N LEU A 80 -10.27 7.86 0.41
CA LEU A 80 -10.55 7.29 -0.90
C LEU A 80 -9.45 7.57 -1.93
N LEU A 81 -8.78 8.73 -1.82
CA LEU A 81 -7.82 9.22 -2.82
C LEU A 81 -6.35 8.99 -2.45
N HIS A 82 -6.03 8.56 -1.22
CA HIS A 82 -4.64 8.47 -0.75
C HIS A 82 -3.72 7.66 -1.67
N ASP A 83 -4.31 6.67 -2.34
CA ASP A 83 -3.60 5.69 -3.15
C ASP A 83 -3.56 6.00 -4.65
N ILE A 84 -4.18 7.09 -5.11
CA ILE A 84 -4.38 7.36 -6.56
C ILE A 84 -3.07 7.56 -7.32
N GLY A 85 -2.00 7.94 -6.61
CA GLY A 85 -0.65 8.14 -7.16
C GLY A 85 0.15 6.85 -7.38
N HIS A 86 -0.36 5.69 -6.93
CA HIS A 86 0.41 4.45 -7.01
C HIS A 86 0.64 3.97 -8.43
N LEU A 87 1.89 3.59 -8.67
CA LEU A 87 2.39 3.02 -9.92
C LEU A 87 1.87 1.58 -10.10
N PRO A 88 1.91 1.02 -11.32
CA PRO A 88 1.69 -0.42 -11.51
C PRO A 88 2.58 -1.20 -10.54
N LEU A 89 2.12 -2.32 -10.03
CA LEU A 89 2.86 -3.13 -9.06
C LEU A 89 3.34 -2.31 -7.84
N SER A 90 2.62 -1.25 -7.48
CA SER A 90 2.76 -0.56 -6.20
C SER A 90 4.12 0.11 -5.98
N HIS A 91 4.69 -0.01 -4.78
CA HIS A 91 5.98 0.59 -4.38
C HIS A 91 7.18 0.06 -5.17
N THR A 92 7.00 -0.94 -6.04
CA THR A 92 8.10 -1.58 -6.80
C THR A 92 8.94 -0.57 -7.59
N PHE A 93 8.34 0.54 -8.02
CA PHE A 93 8.99 1.56 -8.86
C PHE A 93 9.42 2.82 -8.13
N GLU A 94 9.24 2.90 -6.81
CA GLU A 94 9.53 4.12 -6.08
C GLU A 94 11.04 4.49 -6.20
N GLY A 95 11.33 5.68 -6.73
CA GLY A 95 12.70 6.13 -7.00
C GLY A 95 13.35 5.55 -8.27
N VAL A 96 12.59 4.90 -9.15
CA VAL A 96 13.03 4.60 -10.53
C VAL A 96 12.72 5.81 -11.41
N GLY A 97 13.73 6.40 -12.06
CA GLY A 97 13.54 7.54 -12.98
C GLY A 97 13.00 8.82 -12.33
N GLY A 98 13.22 9.01 -11.02
CA GLY A 98 12.69 10.14 -10.26
C GLY A 98 11.19 10.08 -9.96
N LEU A 99 10.55 8.92 -10.16
CA LEU A 99 9.13 8.72 -9.87
C LEU A 99 8.87 8.63 -8.36
N ASP A 100 7.99 9.50 -7.89
CA ASP A 100 7.47 9.54 -6.53
C ASP A 100 5.94 9.57 -6.56
N HIS A 101 5.31 8.54 -5.99
CA HIS A 101 3.86 8.39 -5.96
C HIS A 101 3.13 9.53 -5.24
N HIS A 102 3.73 10.17 -4.23
CA HIS A 102 3.11 11.33 -3.57
C HIS A 102 2.99 12.52 -4.53
N ALA A 103 4.09 12.89 -5.19
CA ALA A 103 4.09 13.96 -6.20
C ALA A 103 3.13 13.66 -7.37
N LEU A 104 3.02 12.39 -7.76
CA LEU A 104 2.09 11.95 -8.80
C LEU A 104 0.63 12.03 -8.34
N GLY A 105 0.36 11.62 -7.10
CA GLY A 105 -0.95 11.76 -6.47
C GLY A 105 -1.40 13.21 -6.42
N ALA A 106 -0.54 14.12 -5.96
CA ALA A 106 -0.80 15.57 -5.96
C ALA A 106 -1.08 16.11 -7.38
N GLY A 107 -0.34 15.62 -8.38
CA GLY A 107 -0.59 15.95 -9.79
C GLY A 107 -1.94 15.45 -10.30
N LEU A 108 -2.40 14.27 -9.87
CA LEU A 108 -3.70 13.71 -10.22
C LEU A 108 -4.85 14.44 -9.50
N LEU A 109 -4.67 14.83 -8.23
CA LEU A 109 -5.64 15.65 -7.49
C LEU A 109 -5.89 16.99 -8.19
N SER A 110 -4.84 17.56 -8.80
CA SER A 110 -4.88 18.86 -9.47
C SER A 110 -5.30 18.78 -10.95
N ALA A 111 -5.62 17.59 -11.45
CA ALA A 111 -5.91 17.33 -12.86
C ALA A 111 -7.30 16.73 -13.08
N GLU A 112 -7.73 16.76 -14.34
CA GLU A 112 -8.91 16.04 -14.80
C GLU A 112 -8.72 14.51 -14.63
N PRO A 113 -9.78 13.75 -14.27
CA PRO A 113 -11.14 14.22 -13.95
C PRO A 113 -11.37 14.55 -12.47
N VAL A 114 -10.35 14.46 -11.62
CA VAL A 114 -10.49 14.54 -10.15
C VAL A 114 -10.76 15.97 -9.69
N ARG A 115 -9.97 16.94 -10.17
CA ARG A 115 -10.07 18.33 -9.72
C ARG A 115 -11.47 18.93 -9.85
N PRO A 116 -12.17 18.86 -11.01
CA PRO A 116 -13.51 19.44 -11.11
C PRO A 116 -14.57 18.70 -10.31
N VAL A 117 -14.37 17.41 -10.00
CA VAL A 117 -15.26 16.70 -9.08
C VAL A 117 -15.11 17.31 -7.68
N LEU A 118 -13.88 17.45 -7.18
CA LEU A 118 -13.63 18.06 -5.87
C LEU A 118 -14.20 19.48 -5.79
N GLU A 119 -13.91 20.32 -6.78
CA GLU A 119 -14.34 21.73 -6.81
C GLU A 119 -15.86 21.89 -6.88
N ARG A 120 -16.57 21.03 -7.64
CA ARG A 120 -18.05 21.04 -7.69
C ARG A 120 -18.71 20.73 -6.35
N HIS A 121 -18.04 19.96 -5.51
CA HIS A 121 -18.49 19.63 -4.15
C HIS A 121 -17.88 20.56 -3.09
N GLY A 122 -17.24 21.67 -3.48
CA GLY A 122 -16.68 22.66 -2.55
C GLY A 122 -15.39 22.22 -1.85
N ILE A 123 -14.77 21.13 -2.29
CA ILE A 123 -13.53 20.60 -1.72
C ILE A 123 -12.34 21.13 -2.52
N ARG A 124 -11.40 21.78 -1.83
CA ARG A 124 -10.15 22.25 -2.46
C ARG A 124 -9.17 21.09 -2.62
N PRO A 125 -8.63 20.82 -3.82
CA PRO A 125 -7.61 19.78 -4.03
C PRO A 125 -6.41 19.90 -3.08
N GLU A 126 -6.00 21.13 -2.75
CA GLU A 126 -4.89 21.41 -1.85
C GLU A 126 -5.20 20.99 -0.42
N ALA A 127 -6.46 21.04 0.00
CA ALA A 127 -6.86 20.56 1.32
C ALA A 127 -6.77 19.03 1.41
N VAL A 128 -7.12 18.33 0.34
CA VAL A 128 -6.92 16.87 0.24
C VAL A 128 -5.44 16.55 0.25
N ALA A 129 -4.63 17.21 -0.59
CA ALA A 129 -3.19 17.01 -0.66
C ALA A 129 -2.52 17.24 0.71
N ALA A 130 -2.89 18.30 1.43
CA ALA A 130 -2.37 18.59 2.76
C ALA A 130 -2.65 17.46 3.76
N LEU A 131 -3.85 16.85 3.73
CA LEU A 131 -4.13 15.68 4.57
C LEU A 131 -3.28 14.46 4.19
N LEU A 132 -3.02 14.24 2.90
CA LEU A 132 -2.19 13.13 2.42
C LEU A 132 -0.69 13.34 2.76
N ASP A 133 -0.24 14.59 2.81
CA ASP A 133 1.10 14.96 3.28
C ASP A 133 1.21 14.89 4.83
N GLY A 134 0.08 14.70 5.51
CA GLY A 134 -0.02 14.58 6.97
C GLY A 134 0.02 15.91 7.71
N GLU A 135 -0.43 17.00 7.06
CA GLU A 135 -0.48 18.35 7.62
C GLU A 135 -1.92 18.92 7.50
N PRO A 136 -2.72 18.99 8.59
CA PRO A 136 -2.41 18.52 9.94
C PRO A 136 -2.37 17.00 10.04
N ARG A 137 -1.80 16.49 11.14
CA ARG A 137 -1.80 15.04 11.44
C ARG A 137 -3.23 14.56 11.62
N THR A 138 -3.63 13.58 10.79
CA THR A 138 -4.94 12.95 10.86
C THR A 138 -4.81 11.46 11.15
N PRO A 139 -5.90 10.79 11.57
CA PRO A 139 -5.94 9.32 11.65
C PRO A 139 -5.54 8.60 10.36
N LEU A 140 -5.68 9.23 9.19
CA LEU A 140 -5.34 8.62 7.90
C LEU A 140 -3.83 8.36 7.77
N THR A 141 -3.02 9.39 8.00
CA THR A 141 -1.55 9.32 7.85
C THR A 141 -0.82 9.04 9.16
N GLY A 142 -1.48 9.29 10.29
CA GLY A 142 -0.94 9.07 11.63
C GLY A 142 0.21 9.99 12.03
N HIS A 143 0.82 9.66 13.16
CA HIS A 143 2.10 10.21 13.63
C HIS A 143 3.21 9.21 13.30
N PRO A 144 4.43 9.63 12.93
CA PRO A 144 5.53 8.71 12.70
C PRO A 144 5.70 7.71 13.85
N GLY A 145 5.76 6.42 13.53
CA GLY A 145 5.86 5.32 14.49
C GLY A 145 4.54 4.83 15.09
N LEU A 146 3.43 5.58 14.90
CA LEU A 146 2.10 5.18 15.37
C LEU A 146 1.25 4.66 14.23
N LEU A 147 0.36 3.72 14.54
CA LEU A 147 -0.53 3.08 13.59
C LEU A 147 -1.64 4.05 13.12
N SER A 148 -1.67 4.29 11.80
CA SER A 148 -2.71 5.05 11.11
C SER A 148 -3.80 4.13 10.54
N LEU A 149 -4.88 4.70 10.01
CA LEU A 149 -5.96 3.95 9.36
C LEU A 149 -5.50 3.29 8.05
N ASP A 150 -4.62 3.94 7.29
CA ASP A 150 -3.97 3.36 6.11
C ASP A 150 -3.21 2.09 6.51
N HIS A 151 -2.23 2.22 7.42
CA HIS A 151 -1.44 1.07 7.87
C HIS A 151 -2.30 -0.01 8.53
N LEU A 152 -3.34 0.36 9.28
CA LEU A 152 -4.27 -0.59 9.90
C LEU A 152 -4.95 -1.46 8.84
N ASP A 153 -5.54 -0.87 7.79
CA ASP A 153 -6.14 -1.65 6.70
C ASP A 153 -5.10 -2.51 6.01
N SER A 154 -3.94 -1.94 5.68
CA SER A 154 -2.86 -2.66 5.01
C SER A 154 -2.43 -3.91 5.79
N TYR A 155 -2.12 -3.79 7.09
CA TYR A 155 -1.68 -4.93 7.91
C TYR A 155 -2.78 -5.97 8.12
N VAL A 156 -4.02 -5.55 8.41
CA VAL A 156 -5.13 -6.49 8.64
C VAL A 156 -5.54 -7.20 7.36
N ARG A 157 -5.58 -6.50 6.23
CA ARG A 157 -5.87 -7.08 4.91
C ARG A 157 -4.77 -8.03 4.46
N SER A 158 -3.51 -7.63 4.61
CA SER A 158 -2.34 -8.47 4.33
C SER A 158 -2.35 -9.73 5.20
N GLY A 159 -2.53 -9.56 6.52
CA GLY A 159 -2.60 -10.67 7.47
C GLY A 159 -3.74 -11.65 7.16
N ARG A 160 -4.91 -11.14 6.78
CA ARG A 160 -6.04 -11.97 6.35
C ARG A 160 -5.72 -12.76 5.08
N ALA A 161 -5.17 -12.09 4.06
CA ALA A 161 -4.82 -12.71 2.78
C ALA A 161 -3.66 -13.72 2.91
N GLY A 162 -2.72 -13.47 3.82
CA GLY A 162 -1.58 -14.33 4.13
C GLY A 162 -1.87 -15.45 5.12
N GLY A 163 -3.11 -15.55 5.64
CA GLY A 163 -3.49 -16.59 6.61
C GLY A 163 -2.82 -16.41 7.99
N GLN A 164 -2.47 -15.18 8.36
CA GLN A 164 -1.77 -14.81 9.59
C GLN A 164 -2.70 -14.16 10.62
N LEU A 165 -3.95 -13.90 10.24
CA LEU A 165 -4.96 -13.28 11.09
C LEU A 165 -5.95 -14.32 11.60
N ASP A 166 -5.85 -14.64 12.89
CA ASP A 166 -6.70 -15.63 13.57
C ASP A 166 -7.96 -15.03 14.23
N VAL A 167 -8.13 -13.71 14.14
CA VAL A 167 -9.26 -12.97 14.72
C VAL A 167 -10.13 -12.40 13.60
N ASP A 168 -11.46 -12.39 13.78
CA ASP A 168 -12.36 -11.74 12.85
C ASP A 168 -12.07 -10.22 12.80
N PRO A 169 -11.75 -9.61 11.64
CA PRO A 169 -11.50 -8.17 11.56
C PRO A 169 -12.65 -7.30 12.09
N ALA A 170 -13.90 -7.77 11.99
CA ALA A 170 -15.06 -7.05 12.53
C ALA A 170 -15.07 -7.06 14.08
N GLU A 171 -14.61 -8.15 14.70
CA GLU A 171 -14.42 -8.21 16.16
C GLU A 171 -13.24 -7.32 16.59
N LEU A 172 -12.14 -7.38 15.83
CA LEU A 172 -10.97 -6.52 16.05
C LEU A 172 -11.38 -5.05 16.03
N LEU A 173 -12.13 -4.62 15.01
CA LEU A 173 -12.61 -3.24 14.86
C LEU A 173 -13.42 -2.77 16.09
N GLY A 174 -14.26 -3.63 16.66
CA GLY A 174 -15.06 -3.32 17.85
C GLY A 174 -14.25 -2.98 19.11
N ARG A 175 -12.95 -3.30 19.13
CA ARG A 175 -12.02 -3.00 20.23
C ARG A 175 -11.13 -1.78 19.96
N LEU A 176 -11.12 -1.28 18.72
CA LEU A 176 -10.33 -0.13 18.30
C LEU A 176 -11.03 1.19 18.63
N ARG A 177 -10.22 2.22 18.88
CA ARG A 177 -10.66 3.62 18.95
C ARG A 177 -9.57 4.53 18.40
N LEU A 178 -9.90 5.79 18.15
CA LEU A 178 -8.92 6.81 17.82
C LEU A 178 -8.52 7.59 19.09
N ALA A 179 -7.21 7.75 19.29
CA ALA A 179 -6.65 8.67 20.27
C ALA A 179 -5.85 9.74 19.50
N GLY A 180 -6.48 10.90 19.29
CA GLY A 180 -5.95 11.92 18.39
C GLY A 180 -5.89 11.41 16.94
N ALA A 181 -4.67 11.37 16.39
CA ALA A 181 -4.38 10.90 15.04
C ALA A 181 -3.89 9.43 14.97
N ALA A 182 -3.96 8.66 16.05
CA ALA A 182 -3.48 7.28 16.08
C ALA A 182 -4.58 6.28 16.49
N VAL A 183 -4.46 5.06 15.99
CA VAL A 183 -5.27 3.92 16.43
C VAL A 183 -4.84 3.52 17.84
N SER A 184 -5.81 3.37 18.74
CA SER A 184 -5.60 2.84 20.09
C SER A 184 -6.48 1.63 20.35
N THR A 185 -5.93 0.64 21.06
CA THR A 185 -6.65 -0.58 21.41
C THR A 185 -6.25 -1.11 22.80
N ASP A 186 -6.90 -2.18 23.27
CA ASP A 186 -6.49 -2.90 24.48
C ASP A 186 -5.20 -3.71 24.26
N ARG A 187 -4.63 -4.28 25.32
CA ARG A 187 -3.33 -4.97 25.23
C ARG A 187 -3.40 -6.23 24.35
N GLU A 188 -4.49 -6.99 24.42
CA GLU A 188 -4.65 -8.25 23.67
C GLU A 188 -4.72 -7.95 22.16
N THR A 189 -5.58 -7.01 21.78
CA THR A 189 -5.72 -6.58 20.38
C THR A 189 -4.45 -5.91 19.86
N ALA A 190 -3.71 -5.19 20.71
CA ALA A 190 -2.42 -4.61 20.33
C ALA A 190 -1.39 -5.68 19.99
N ALA A 191 -1.37 -6.80 20.73
CA ALA A 191 -0.48 -7.93 20.44
C ALA A 191 -0.79 -8.55 19.06
N VAL A 192 -2.07 -8.69 18.71
CA VAL A 192 -2.48 -9.15 17.36
C VAL A 192 -1.96 -8.20 16.29
N LEU A 193 -2.17 -6.89 16.44
CA LEU A 193 -1.71 -5.90 15.46
C LEU A 193 -0.18 -5.87 15.33
N VAL A 194 0.57 -5.98 16.44
CA VAL A 194 2.04 -6.05 16.43
C VAL A 194 2.53 -7.32 15.73
N ALA A 195 1.86 -8.46 15.94
CA ALA A 195 2.18 -9.69 15.23
C ALA A 195 2.00 -9.55 13.71
N LEU A 196 0.95 -8.85 13.26
CA LEU A 196 0.72 -8.53 11.84
C LEU A 196 1.80 -7.60 11.27
N VAL A 197 2.21 -6.56 12.01
CA VAL A 197 3.34 -5.70 11.64
C VAL A 197 4.60 -6.53 11.45
N GLY A 198 4.88 -7.45 12.37
CA GLY A 198 6.01 -8.37 12.28
C GLY A 198 5.91 -9.33 11.09
N ALA A 199 4.71 -9.84 10.80
CA ALA A 199 4.48 -10.72 9.66
C ALA A 199 4.73 -10.00 8.33
N GLU A 200 4.24 -8.77 8.18
CA GLU A 200 4.47 -7.92 7.02
C GLU A 200 5.96 -7.59 6.84
N ALA A 201 6.67 -7.26 7.93
CA ALA A 201 8.11 -7.00 7.89
C ALA A 201 8.92 -8.23 7.43
N ARG A 202 8.55 -9.43 7.92
CA ARG A 202 9.16 -10.70 7.51
C ARG A 202 8.85 -11.02 6.05
N LEU A 203 7.62 -10.79 5.59
CA LEU A 203 7.26 -10.96 4.18
C LEU A 203 8.07 -10.03 3.28
N HIS A 204 8.18 -8.74 3.63
CA HIS A 204 8.95 -7.77 2.84
C HIS A 204 10.43 -8.12 2.71
N THR A 205 11.01 -8.76 3.72
CA THR A 205 12.42 -9.19 3.73
C THR A 205 12.63 -10.62 3.22
N SER A 206 11.55 -11.32 2.86
CA SER A 206 11.59 -12.69 2.35
C SER A 206 11.91 -12.74 0.85
N TRP A 207 12.22 -13.95 0.37
CA TRP A 207 12.35 -14.25 -1.05
C TRP A 207 11.10 -13.87 -1.85
N ASP A 208 9.90 -14.11 -1.28
CA ASP A 208 8.62 -13.88 -1.94
C ASP A 208 8.40 -12.41 -2.29
N ASN A 209 9.03 -11.48 -1.58
CA ASN A 209 9.00 -10.06 -1.93
C ASN A 209 10.26 -9.62 -2.66
N VAL A 210 11.44 -9.89 -2.09
CA VAL A 210 12.73 -9.38 -2.61
C VAL A 210 12.99 -9.86 -4.04
N GLY A 211 12.73 -11.13 -4.33
CA GLY A 211 12.92 -11.71 -5.66
C GLY A 211 12.15 -10.95 -6.74
N PRO A 212 10.81 -11.02 -6.75
CA PRO A 212 10.00 -10.42 -7.81
C PRO A 212 10.08 -8.88 -7.84
N VAL A 213 10.15 -8.20 -6.70
CA VAL A 213 10.28 -6.74 -6.65
C VAL A 213 11.60 -6.29 -7.27
N SER A 214 12.72 -6.96 -6.96
CA SER A 214 14.02 -6.57 -7.50
C SER A 214 14.12 -6.72 -9.02
N VAL A 215 13.59 -7.81 -9.58
CA VAL A 215 13.55 -8.05 -11.02
C VAL A 215 12.66 -7.04 -11.70
N THR A 216 11.45 -6.84 -11.17
CA THR A 216 10.47 -5.91 -11.74
C THR A 216 11.03 -4.48 -11.79
N ARG A 217 11.70 -4.03 -10.73
CA ARG A 217 12.37 -2.72 -10.68
C ARG A 217 13.44 -2.59 -11.77
N ARG A 218 14.20 -3.66 -12.03
CA ARG A 218 15.22 -3.70 -13.09
C ARG A 218 14.59 -3.68 -14.48
N LEU A 219 13.51 -4.42 -14.69
CA LEU A 219 12.75 -4.44 -15.94
C LEU A 219 12.16 -3.07 -16.26
N ALA A 220 11.61 -2.34 -15.28
CA ALA A 220 11.12 -0.99 -15.51
C ALA A 220 12.23 0.01 -15.89
N ARG A 221 13.41 -0.07 -15.25
CA ARG A 221 14.57 0.73 -15.65
C ARG A 221 14.96 0.46 -17.10
N ARG A 222 15.10 -0.82 -17.47
CA ARG A 222 15.42 -1.22 -18.85
C ARG A 222 14.37 -0.76 -19.86
N LEU A 223 13.09 -0.82 -19.51
CA LEU A 223 12.01 -0.33 -20.36
C LEU A 223 12.12 1.18 -20.60
N LEU A 224 12.41 1.96 -19.56
CA LEU A 224 12.64 3.41 -19.65
C LEU A 224 13.86 3.74 -20.53
N ASP A 225 14.97 3.03 -20.32
CA ASP A 225 16.22 3.27 -21.05
C ASP A 225 16.12 2.87 -22.54
N SER A 226 15.22 1.95 -22.89
CA SER A 226 15.03 1.45 -24.26
C SER A 226 14.07 2.31 -25.10
N GLY A 227 13.69 3.51 -24.63
CA GLY A 227 12.73 4.37 -25.33
C GLY A 227 11.28 3.88 -25.23
N GLY A 228 10.96 3.12 -24.19
CA GLY A 228 9.59 2.71 -23.87
C GLY A 228 8.69 3.88 -23.45
N PRO A 229 7.51 3.61 -22.85
CA PRO A 229 6.63 4.68 -22.38
C PRO A 229 7.38 5.62 -21.43
N SER A 230 7.16 6.93 -21.60
CA SER A 230 7.75 7.93 -20.71
C SER A 230 7.38 7.67 -19.25
N ALA A 231 8.20 8.16 -18.32
CA ALA A 231 7.94 8.04 -16.89
C ALA A 231 6.50 8.49 -16.54
N ARG A 232 6.02 9.59 -17.12
CA ARG A 232 4.64 10.09 -16.96
C ARG A 232 3.57 9.13 -17.48
N ARG A 233 3.85 8.35 -18.53
CA ARG A 233 2.92 7.36 -19.08
C ARG A 233 2.89 6.08 -18.25
N LEU A 234 4.05 5.63 -17.75
CA LEU A 234 4.14 4.46 -16.85
C LEU A 234 3.25 4.58 -15.61
N VAL A 235 3.17 5.80 -15.06
CA VAL A 235 2.34 6.11 -13.88
C VAL A 235 0.87 5.77 -14.09
N ARG A 236 0.37 5.92 -15.32
CA ARG A 236 -1.04 5.73 -15.64
C ARG A 236 -1.38 4.31 -16.05
N LEU A 237 -0.40 3.42 -16.18
CA LEU A 237 -0.66 2.05 -16.58
C LEU A 237 -1.28 1.27 -15.43
N THR A 238 -2.12 0.30 -15.76
CA THR A 238 -2.48 -0.82 -14.89
C THR A 238 -1.36 -1.86 -14.86
N ASP A 239 -1.45 -2.86 -13.99
CA ASP A 239 -0.46 -3.95 -13.95
C ASP A 239 -0.42 -4.71 -15.28
N ALA A 240 -1.58 -4.98 -15.88
CA ALA A 240 -1.70 -5.68 -17.16
C ALA A 240 -1.04 -4.89 -18.31
N GLU A 241 -1.28 -3.58 -18.39
CA GLU A 241 -0.66 -2.72 -19.39
C GLU A 241 0.86 -2.60 -19.19
N PHE A 242 1.33 -2.57 -17.94
CA PHE A 242 2.75 -2.59 -17.64
C PHE A 242 3.42 -3.90 -18.10
N TRP A 243 2.82 -5.06 -17.81
CA TRP A 243 3.33 -6.34 -18.31
C TRP A 243 3.31 -6.40 -19.84
N ALA A 244 2.26 -5.90 -20.49
CA ALA A 244 2.19 -5.83 -21.95
C ALA A 244 3.31 -4.93 -22.53
N ALA A 245 3.63 -3.82 -21.88
CA ALA A 245 4.75 -2.96 -22.28
C ALA A 245 6.11 -3.67 -22.16
N LEU A 246 6.31 -4.45 -21.10
CA LEU A 246 7.51 -5.27 -20.93
C LEU A 246 7.62 -6.38 -21.98
N ASP A 247 6.50 -7.02 -22.33
CA ASP A 247 6.46 -8.07 -23.36
C ASP A 247 6.70 -7.50 -24.76
N ALA A 248 6.22 -6.28 -25.03
CA ALA A 248 6.42 -5.61 -26.31
C ALA A 248 7.90 -5.23 -26.55
N CYS A 249 8.63 -4.83 -25.50
CA CYS A 249 10.01 -4.38 -25.60
C CYS A 249 11.01 -5.56 -25.64
N PRO A 250 11.83 -5.70 -26.72
CA PRO A 250 12.82 -6.78 -26.83
C PRO A 250 13.83 -6.84 -25.66
N ALA A 251 14.19 -5.69 -25.08
CA ALA A 251 15.14 -5.62 -23.98
C ALA A 251 14.61 -6.18 -22.64
N THR A 252 13.29 -6.36 -22.52
CA THR A 252 12.63 -6.80 -21.27
C THR A 252 11.82 -8.09 -21.41
N ARG A 253 11.43 -8.45 -22.64
CA ARG A 253 10.51 -9.56 -22.93
C ARG A 253 10.90 -10.88 -22.26
N ASP A 254 12.14 -11.34 -22.45
CA ASP A 254 12.55 -12.67 -21.99
C ASP A 254 12.63 -12.76 -20.46
N GLU A 255 13.22 -11.75 -19.81
CA GLU A 255 13.31 -11.70 -18.34
C GLU A 255 11.93 -11.46 -17.69
N SER A 256 11.04 -10.69 -18.32
CA SER A 256 9.65 -10.54 -17.87
C SER A 256 8.88 -11.87 -17.92
N ARG A 257 9.04 -12.63 -19.00
CA ARG A 257 8.44 -13.97 -19.11
C ARG A 257 9.04 -14.94 -18.09
N ARG A 258 10.36 -14.92 -17.91
CA ARG A 258 11.04 -15.75 -16.91
C ARG A 258 10.55 -15.47 -15.50
N LEU A 259 10.37 -14.20 -15.13
CA LEU A 259 9.80 -13.82 -13.83
C LEU A 259 8.41 -14.39 -13.59
N ARG A 260 7.51 -14.29 -14.57
CA ARG A 260 6.12 -14.71 -14.40
C ARG A 260 5.92 -16.22 -14.41
N TYR A 261 6.73 -16.96 -15.17
CA TYR A 261 6.52 -18.40 -15.36
C TYR A 261 7.57 -19.29 -14.70
N GLN A 262 8.72 -18.72 -14.31
CA GLN A 262 9.83 -19.44 -13.68
C GLN A 262 10.41 -18.68 -12.48
N PRO A 263 9.58 -18.09 -11.58
CA PRO A 263 10.10 -17.32 -10.45
C PRO A 263 10.99 -18.19 -9.54
N HIS A 264 10.74 -19.49 -9.45
CA HIS A 264 11.54 -20.47 -8.70
C HIS A 264 13.03 -20.52 -9.06
N GLN A 265 13.43 -19.96 -10.22
CA GLN A 265 14.83 -19.85 -10.62
C GLN A 265 15.53 -18.63 -10.04
N LEU A 266 14.81 -17.74 -9.34
CA LEU A 266 15.40 -16.62 -8.62
C LEU A 266 16.10 -17.10 -7.36
N LEU A 267 17.31 -16.63 -7.18
CA LEU A 267 18.11 -16.87 -6.00
C LEU A 267 18.31 -15.53 -5.29
N VAL A 268 17.93 -15.47 -4.02
CA VAL A 268 18.06 -14.30 -3.15
C VAL A 268 18.96 -14.67 -1.98
N ALA A 269 20.02 -13.91 -1.78
CA ALA A 269 20.92 -14.02 -0.64
C ALA A 269 20.95 -12.69 0.12
N THR A 270 21.15 -12.75 1.43
CA THR A 270 21.29 -11.56 2.28
C THR A 270 22.71 -10.99 2.18
N GLY A 271 22.83 -9.68 2.30
CA GLY A 271 24.10 -8.96 2.32
C GLY A 271 24.53 -8.37 0.97
N THR A 272 25.70 -7.73 0.99
CA THR A 272 26.26 -6.94 -0.12
C THR A 272 27.44 -7.60 -0.82
N ALA A 273 27.76 -8.86 -0.47
CA ALA A 273 28.97 -9.53 -0.93
C ALA A 273 29.10 -9.56 -2.47
N ASP A 274 30.33 -9.39 -2.94
CA ASP A 274 30.68 -9.44 -4.35
C ASP A 274 30.43 -10.83 -4.93
N GLY A 275 29.80 -10.88 -6.11
CA GLY A 275 29.43 -12.12 -6.78
C GLY A 275 28.52 -11.89 -7.99
N GLU A 276 28.12 -12.95 -8.68
CA GLU A 276 27.19 -12.85 -9.81
C GLU A 276 25.81 -12.28 -9.37
N GLY A 277 25.13 -11.57 -10.28
CA GLY A 277 23.82 -10.97 -10.02
C GLY A 277 23.83 -9.46 -9.85
N TRP A 278 22.85 -8.93 -9.10
CA TRP A 278 22.72 -7.51 -8.80
C TRP A 278 22.33 -7.28 -7.34
N GLY A 279 22.66 -6.09 -6.82
CA GLY A 279 22.26 -5.65 -5.49
C GLY A 279 20.83 -5.11 -5.48
N PHE A 280 20.12 -5.36 -4.39
CA PHE A 280 18.79 -4.81 -4.12
C PHE A 280 18.67 -4.45 -2.64
N SER A 281 18.16 -3.25 -2.37
CA SER A 281 18.05 -2.72 -1.02
C SER A 281 16.62 -2.26 -0.74
N LEU A 282 16.09 -2.67 0.40
CA LEU A 282 14.84 -2.15 0.95
C LEU A 282 15.11 -0.83 1.67
N ARG A 283 14.23 0.16 1.52
CA ARG A 283 14.44 1.49 2.10
C ARG A 283 14.31 1.52 3.62
N LYS A 284 13.29 0.85 4.16
CA LYS A 284 12.97 0.80 5.58
C LYS A 284 12.03 -0.36 5.88
N ILE A 285 11.98 -0.75 7.15
CA ILE A 285 10.94 -1.62 7.70
C ILE A 285 9.93 -0.76 8.42
N TYR A 286 8.66 -0.89 8.06
CA TYR A 286 7.56 -0.21 8.75
C TYR A 286 7.28 -0.92 10.07
N ARG A 287 7.23 -0.14 11.15
CA ARG A 287 7.06 -0.63 12.54
C ARG A 287 6.00 0.16 13.29
N SER A 288 5.00 0.69 12.58
CA SER A 288 3.99 1.55 13.19
C SER A 288 3.08 0.73 14.11
N ALA A 289 3.02 1.11 15.38
CA ALA A 289 2.31 0.37 16.42
C ALA A 289 1.05 1.10 16.91
N PRO A 290 0.00 0.38 17.35
CA PRO A 290 -1.14 1.04 17.98
C PRO A 290 -0.77 1.59 19.35
N LEU A 291 -1.53 2.55 19.84
CA LEU A 291 -1.48 2.96 21.25
C LEU A 291 -2.22 1.92 22.11
N VAL A 292 -1.67 1.56 23.27
CA VAL A 292 -2.32 0.66 24.24
C VAL A 292 -2.97 1.50 25.33
N ALA A 293 -4.31 1.54 25.34
CA ALA A 293 -5.08 2.39 26.25
C ALA A 293 -4.60 3.86 26.26
N GLY A 294 -4.34 4.44 25.08
CA GLY A 294 -3.89 5.81 24.90
C GLY A 294 -2.41 6.08 25.18
N ARG A 295 -1.61 5.07 25.56
CA ARG A 295 -0.17 5.17 25.80
C ARG A 295 0.62 4.41 24.73
N THR A 296 1.90 4.74 24.54
CA THR A 296 2.74 4.03 23.56
C THR A 296 3.01 2.60 24.00
N VAL A 297 3.38 1.72 23.05
CA VAL A 297 3.70 0.32 23.37
C VAL A 297 4.86 0.21 24.35
N GLU A 298 5.86 1.08 24.26
CA GLU A 298 7.01 1.11 25.19
C GLU A 298 6.56 1.38 26.63
N GLN A 299 5.52 2.20 26.81
CA GLN A 299 5.01 2.57 28.13
C GLN A 299 4.04 1.54 28.71
N ALA A 300 3.24 0.89 27.86
CA ALA A 300 2.09 0.11 28.29
C ALA A 300 2.17 -1.39 27.98
N ALA A 301 3.08 -1.81 27.09
CA ALA A 301 3.36 -3.20 26.75
C ALA A 301 4.82 -3.36 26.27
N PRO A 302 5.82 -3.21 27.17
CA PRO A 302 7.24 -3.27 26.82
C PRO A 302 7.63 -4.53 26.04
N GLU A 303 6.97 -5.66 26.32
CA GLU A 303 7.16 -6.92 25.62
C GLU A 303 6.85 -6.84 24.11
N LEU A 304 5.84 -6.05 23.73
CA LEU A 304 5.47 -5.81 22.33
C LEU A 304 6.42 -4.81 21.67
N ALA A 305 6.90 -3.82 22.42
CA ALA A 305 7.92 -2.90 21.95
C ALA A 305 9.23 -3.63 21.62
N GLU A 306 9.65 -4.56 22.47
CA GLU A 306 10.82 -5.41 22.20
C GLU A 306 10.63 -6.27 20.94
N GLU A 307 9.41 -6.73 20.65
CA GLU A 307 9.12 -7.45 19.40
C GLU A 307 9.31 -6.57 18.16
N LEU A 308 8.83 -5.34 18.20
CA LEU A 308 9.01 -4.36 17.12
C LEU A 308 10.49 -3.97 16.95
N GLU A 309 11.24 -3.85 18.03
CA GLU A 309 12.68 -3.56 17.95
C GLU A 309 13.47 -4.72 17.35
N ARG A 310 13.10 -5.97 17.61
CA ARG A 310 13.72 -7.14 16.95
C ARG A 310 13.58 -7.11 15.43
N LEU A 311 12.58 -6.42 14.87
CA LEU A 311 12.44 -6.25 13.42
C LEU A 311 13.59 -5.45 12.80
N ALA A 312 14.31 -4.62 13.57
CA ALA A 312 15.49 -3.90 13.07
C ALA A 312 16.66 -4.83 12.71
N LEU A 313 16.62 -6.08 13.16
CA LEU A 313 17.62 -7.11 12.83
C LEU A 313 17.38 -7.77 11.48
N LEU A 314 16.23 -7.53 10.84
CA LEU A 314 15.92 -8.09 9.54
C LEU A 314 16.83 -7.46 8.45
N PRO A 315 17.25 -8.24 7.45
CA PRO A 315 18.14 -7.75 6.41
C PRO A 315 17.45 -6.72 5.52
N LEU A 316 18.19 -5.66 5.15
CA LEU A 316 17.73 -4.66 4.19
C LEU A 316 18.49 -4.74 2.86
N GLU A 317 19.66 -5.39 2.85
CA GLU A 317 20.54 -5.53 1.70
C GLU A 317 20.50 -6.98 1.20
N PHE A 318 20.33 -7.14 -0.10
CA PHE A 318 20.18 -8.43 -0.75
C PHE A 318 20.98 -8.49 -2.06
N ARG A 319 21.44 -9.68 -2.39
CA ARG A 319 21.97 -10.04 -3.71
C ARG A 319 20.97 -10.95 -4.41
N VAL A 320 20.60 -10.58 -5.63
CA VAL A 320 19.63 -11.35 -6.43
C VAL A 320 20.26 -11.77 -7.75
N ARG A 321 20.02 -13.02 -8.16
CA ARG A 321 20.45 -13.55 -9.46
C ARG A 321 19.47 -14.59 -9.98
N TRP A 322 19.58 -14.86 -11.27
CA TRP A 322 18.95 -16.03 -11.88
C TRP A 322 19.86 -17.24 -11.74
N ALA A 323 19.27 -18.43 -11.55
CA ALA A 323 19.99 -19.68 -11.76
C ALA A 323 20.51 -19.77 -13.21
N SER A 324 21.72 -20.28 -13.37
CA SER A 324 22.36 -20.56 -14.65
C SER A 324 21.64 -21.68 -15.40
#